data_AF-A0A1G5JG19-F1
#
_entry.id   AF-A0A1G5JG19-F1
#
_cell.length_a   1.000
_cell.length_b   1.000
_cell.length_c   1.000
_cell.angle_alpha   90.00
_cell.angle_beta   90.00
_cell.angle_gamma   90.00
#
_symmetry.space_group_name_H-M   'P 1'
#
loop_
_entity.id
_entity.type
_entity.pdbx_description
1 polymer ?
#
loop_
_entity_poly.entity_id
_entity_poly.type
_entity_poly.pdbx_seq_one_letter_code
_entity_poly.pdbx_strand_id
1 'polypeptide(L)'
;MPKRTPTTAQQLMQQLAADPEWVARHAQMEQLRAATSEDLRHDEAPLIAALHKAGVNVNSVWDLVNMPAPYPFALPVLAAHLDRPYAPRNLEGIARALAVKEARAFAWEKVWELVTNRWPELAEDFRAGLMTALSGMATADDLPKMISLITDRRYGPSRVLIVSNLTRSRRKEARQALLDLKTDPDLQKEIAYRLKTSI
;
A
#
# COMPACT_ATOMS: atom_id res chain seq x y z
N MET A 1 16.15 3.30 45.51
CA MET A 1 14.85 3.43 44.79
C MET A 1 14.40 2.04 44.38
N PRO A 2 13.21 1.57 44.80
CA PRO A 2 12.74 0.24 44.41
C PRO A 2 12.41 0.20 42.90
N LYS A 3 12.90 -0.83 42.21
CA LYS A 3 12.65 -1.05 40.77
C LYS A 3 11.16 -1.38 40.58
N ARG A 4 10.47 -0.62 39.73
CA ARG A 4 9.11 -0.98 39.28
C ARG A 4 9.18 -2.34 38.59
N THR A 5 8.42 -3.32 39.09
CA THR A 5 8.22 -4.60 38.39
C THR A 5 7.55 -4.32 37.04
N PRO A 6 8.06 -4.86 35.93
CA PRO A 6 7.46 -4.67 34.62
C PRO A 6 6.09 -5.36 34.57
N THR A 7 5.04 -4.60 34.25
CA THR A 7 3.69 -5.15 34.01
C THR A 7 3.73 -6.06 32.80
N THR A 8 3.26 -7.30 32.95
CA THR A 8 3.11 -8.22 31.81
C THR A 8 1.96 -7.78 30.90
N ALA A 9 1.97 -8.16 29.63
CA ALA A 9 0.87 -7.86 28.70
C ALA A 9 -0.49 -8.33 29.25
N GLN A 10 -0.52 -9.47 29.92
CA GLN A 10 -1.73 -10.02 30.54
C GLN A 10 -2.22 -9.17 31.72
N GLN A 11 -1.33 -8.74 32.61
CA GLN A 11 -1.68 -7.86 33.74
C GLN A 11 -2.14 -6.48 33.25
N LEU A 12 -1.54 -5.96 32.18
CA LEU A 12 -1.96 -4.72 31.55
C LEU A 12 -3.36 -4.88 30.95
N MET A 13 -3.64 -5.96 30.21
CA MET A 13 -4.97 -6.22 29.66
C MET A 13 -6.03 -6.40 30.74
N GLN A 14 -5.69 -7.02 31.88
CA GLN A 14 -6.59 -7.12 33.05
C GLN A 14 -6.88 -5.76 33.68
N GLN A 15 -5.87 -4.88 33.80
CA GLN A 15 -6.06 -3.52 34.30
C GLN A 15 -6.95 -2.69 33.36
N LEU A 16 -6.73 -2.80 32.05
CA LEU A 16 -7.53 -2.12 31.04
C LEU A 16 -8.97 -2.63 31.01
N ALA A 17 -9.18 -3.95 31.11
CA ALA A 17 -10.53 -4.54 31.17
C ALA A 17 -11.31 -4.17 32.44
N ALA A 18 -10.62 -3.79 33.52
CA ALA A 18 -11.22 -3.33 34.76
C ALA A 18 -11.54 -1.82 34.77
N ASP A 19 -11.06 -1.06 33.77
CA ASP A 19 -11.34 0.37 33.60
C ASP A 19 -12.61 0.57 32.74
N PRO A 20 -13.73 1.04 33.32
CA PRO A 20 -14.98 1.21 32.59
C PRO A 20 -14.88 2.23 31.44
N GLU A 21 -14.04 3.26 31.56
CA GLU A 21 -13.85 4.24 30.48
C GLU A 21 -13.10 3.64 29.30
N TRP A 22 -12.08 2.81 29.59
CA TRP A 22 -11.35 2.10 28.55
C TRP A 22 -12.25 1.10 27.84
N VAL A 23 -13.04 0.32 28.58
CA VAL A 23 -13.99 -0.65 28.01
C VAL A 23 -15.04 0.05 27.13
N ALA A 24 -15.65 1.13 27.63
CA ALA A 24 -16.64 1.89 26.86
C ALA A 24 -16.04 2.51 25.59
N ARG A 25 -14.84 3.08 25.67
CA ARG A 25 -14.12 3.63 24.51
C ARG A 25 -13.76 2.54 23.51
N HIS A 26 -13.28 1.38 23.97
CA HIS A 26 -12.97 0.25 23.10
C HIS A 26 -14.21 -0.28 22.39
N ALA A 27 -15.32 -0.47 23.11
CA ALA A 27 -16.59 -0.91 22.53
C ALA A 27 -17.11 0.09 21.48
N GLN A 28 -17.04 1.40 21.75
CA GLN A 28 -17.42 2.44 20.78
C GLN A 28 -16.54 2.40 19.53
N MET A 29 -15.22 2.26 19.70
CA MET A 29 -14.30 2.15 18.56
C MET A 29 -14.53 0.86 17.76
N GLU A 30 -14.86 -0.25 18.42
CA GLU A 30 -15.20 -1.51 17.76
C GLU A 30 -16.49 -1.40 16.97
N GLN A 31 -17.53 -0.75 17.51
CA GLN A 31 -18.77 -0.48 16.79
C GLN A 31 -18.54 0.39 15.56
N LEU A 32 -17.74 1.48 15.68
CA LEU A 32 -17.38 2.32 14.54
C LEU A 32 -16.62 1.53 13.46
N ARG A 33 -15.65 0.70 13.88
CA ARG A 33 -14.91 -0.18 12.96
C ARG A 33 -15.82 -1.19 12.28
N ALA A 34 -16.75 -1.78 13.00
CA ALA A 34 -17.71 -2.74 12.45
C ALA A 34 -18.63 -2.08 11.42
N ALA A 35 -19.15 -0.89 11.71
CA ALA A 35 -19.98 -0.12 10.78
C ALA A 35 -19.21 0.26 9.52
N THR A 36 -18.03 0.86 9.66
CA THR A 36 -17.17 1.19 8.50
C THR A 36 -16.81 -0.06 7.70
N SER A 37 -16.61 -1.20 8.36
CA SER A 37 -16.31 -2.46 7.68
C SER A 37 -17.48 -2.99 6.86
N GLU A 38 -18.73 -2.79 7.31
CA GLU A 38 -19.93 -3.15 6.53
C GLU A 38 -20.09 -2.26 5.31
N ASP A 39 -19.91 -0.94 5.47
CA ASP A 39 -19.98 -0.01 4.34
C ASP A 39 -18.95 -0.35 3.26
N LEU A 40 -17.71 -0.68 3.66
CA LEU A 40 -16.65 -1.09 2.75
C LEU A 40 -16.93 -2.44 2.09
N ARG A 41 -17.55 -3.40 2.80
CA ARG A 41 -17.98 -4.68 2.23
C ARG A 41 -19.05 -4.47 1.15
N HIS A 42 -20.03 -3.60 1.42
CA HIS A 42 -21.07 -3.28 0.45
C HIS A 42 -20.47 -2.60 -0.79
N ASP A 43 -19.56 -1.65 -0.59
CA ASP A 43 -18.84 -0.94 -1.65
C ASP A 43 -18.03 -1.90 -2.55
N GLU A 44 -17.28 -2.86 -1.98
CA GLU A 44 -16.48 -3.80 -2.78
C GLU A 44 -17.28 -4.96 -3.41
N ALA A 45 -18.56 -5.13 -3.08
CA ALA A 45 -19.37 -6.27 -3.54
C ALA A 45 -19.34 -6.50 -5.06
N PRO A 46 -19.38 -5.47 -5.94
CA PRO A 46 -19.27 -5.67 -7.38
C PRO A 46 -17.90 -6.22 -7.82
N LEU A 47 -16.82 -5.88 -7.11
CA LEU A 47 -15.49 -6.44 -7.36
C LEU A 47 -15.45 -7.93 -6.95
N ILE A 48 -15.94 -8.25 -5.75
CA ILE A 48 -15.96 -9.62 -5.23
C ILE A 48 -16.77 -10.54 -6.16
N ALA A 49 -17.94 -10.09 -6.61
CA ALA A 49 -18.74 -10.84 -7.58
C ALA A 49 -17.99 -11.10 -8.90
N ALA A 50 -17.24 -10.12 -9.40
CA ALA A 50 -16.42 -10.26 -10.61
C ALA A 50 -15.25 -11.23 -10.40
N LEU A 51 -14.60 -11.19 -9.24
CA LEU A 51 -13.54 -12.12 -8.85
C LEU A 51 -14.07 -13.56 -8.75
N HIS A 52 -15.22 -13.77 -8.10
CA HIS A 52 -15.88 -15.08 -8.02
C HIS A 52 -16.20 -15.64 -9.39
N LYS A 53 -16.73 -14.82 -10.30
CA LYS A 53 -16.99 -15.21 -11.70
C LYS A 53 -15.72 -15.61 -12.45
N ALA A 54 -14.58 -15.03 -12.11
CA ALA A 54 -13.27 -15.38 -12.64
C ALA A 54 -12.63 -16.61 -11.95
N GLY A 55 -13.35 -17.27 -11.02
CA GLY A 55 -12.87 -18.44 -10.29
C GLY A 55 -11.98 -18.11 -9.08
N VAL A 56 -11.94 -16.84 -8.66
CA VAL A 56 -11.15 -16.37 -7.50
C VAL A 56 -12.07 -16.24 -6.30
N ASN A 57 -11.96 -17.16 -5.34
CA ASN A 57 -12.82 -17.17 -4.16
C ASN A 57 -12.17 -16.40 -2.99
N VAL A 58 -12.62 -15.16 -2.79
CA VAL A 58 -12.19 -14.26 -1.70
C VAL A 58 -13.40 -13.54 -1.12
N ASN A 59 -13.29 -13.06 0.12
CA ASN A 59 -14.33 -12.27 0.79
C ASN A 59 -14.07 -10.76 0.71
N SER A 60 -12.81 -10.38 0.51
CA SER A 60 -12.40 -8.99 0.35
C SER A 60 -11.21 -8.88 -0.61
N VAL A 61 -11.03 -7.73 -1.25
CA VAL A 61 -9.80 -7.44 -2.02
C VAL A 61 -8.54 -7.54 -1.15
N TRP A 62 -8.67 -7.29 0.16
CA TRP A 62 -7.58 -7.41 1.12
C TRP A 62 -7.12 -8.86 1.34
N ASP A 63 -7.93 -9.85 1.00
CA ASP A 63 -7.50 -11.25 1.01
C ASP A 63 -6.41 -11.49 -0.04
N LEU A 64 -6.52 -10.86 -1.22
CA LEU A 64 -5.52 -10.94 -2.28
C LEU A 64 -4.21 -10.26 -1.88
N VAL A 65 -4.29 -9.10 -1.22
CA VAL A 65 -3.10 -8.36 -0.72
C VAL A 65 -2.29 -9.22 0.26
N ASN A 66 -2.97 -10.04 1.06
CA ASN A 66 -2.35 -10.92 2.05
C ASN A 66 -2.08 -12.34 1.52
N MET A 67 -2.42 -12.62 0.26
CA MET A 67 -2.29 -13.95 -0.33
C MET A 67 -0.83 -14.20 -0.76
N PRO A 68 -0.16 -15.24 -0.25
CA PRO A 68 1.20 -15.59 -0.70
C PRO A 68 1.20 -16.26 -2.08
N ALA A 69 0.09 -16.89 -2.45
CA ALA A 69 -0.05 -17.59 -3.72
C ALA A 69 -0.36 -16.61 -4.86
N PRO A 70 0.17 -16.85 -6.08
CA PRO A 70 -0.20 -16.06 -7.26
C PRO A 70 -1.69 -16.17 -7.60
N TYR A 71 -2.29 -15.06 -8.03
CA TYR A 71 -3.70 -14.96 -8.42
C TYR A 71 -3.88 -14.40 -9.84
N PRO A 72 -3.34 -15.04 -10.89
CA PRO A 72 -3.31 -14.49 -12.24
C PRO A 72 -4.70 -14.16 -12.82
N PHE A 73 -5.73 -14.94 -12.45
CA PHE A 73 -7.11 -14.72 -12.89
C PHE A 73 -7.76 -13.47 -12.26
N ALA A 74 -7.25 -12.98 -11.12
CA ALA A 74 -7.75 -11.77 -10.49
C ALA A 74 -7.21 -10.50 -11.16
N LEU A 75 -6.02 -10.54 -11.77
CA LEU A 75 -5.32 -9.37 -12.29
C LEU A 75 -6.11 -8.58 -13.36
N PRO A 76 -6.68 -9.21 -14.41
CA PRO A 76 -7.51 -8.47 -15.36
C PRO A 76 -8.77 -7.88 -14.73
N VAL A 77 -9.36 -8.57 -13.73
CA VAL A 77 -10.53 -8.08 -13.00
C VAL A 77 -10.17 -6.84 -12.18
N LEU A 78 -9.09 -6.91 -11.39
CA LEU A 78 -8.59 -5.80 -10.59
C LEU A 78 -8.27 -4.57 -11.47
N ALA A 79 -7.61 -4.77 -12.61
CA ALA A 79 -7.30 -3.70 -13.56
C ALA A 79 -8.56 -3.03 -14.14
N ALA A 80 -9.62 -3.81 -14.40
CA ALA A 80 -10.91 -3.31 -14.88
C ALA A 80 -11.76 -2.60 -13.80
N HIS A 81 -11.34 -2.68 -12.53
CA HIS A 81 -12.05 -2.11 -11.39
C HIS A 81 -11.32 -0.90 -10.77
N LEU A 82 -10.10 -0.59 -11.22
CA LEU A 82 -9.24 0.44 -10.63
C LEU A 82 -9.77 1.88 -10.74
N ASP A 83 -10.62 2.16 -11.73
CA ASP A 83 -11.20 3.48 -12.04
C ASP A 83 -12.70 3.57 -11.71
N ARG A 84 -13.25 2.57 -11.04
CA ARG A 84 -14.65 2.56 -10.59
C ARG A 84 -14.83 3.42 -9.33
N PRO A 85 -16.06 3.91 -9.05
CA PRO A 85 -16.31 4.83 -7.93
C PRO A 85 -16.38 4.10 -6.57
N TYR A 86 -15.32 3.38 -6.22
CA TYR A 86 -15.18 2.73 -4.92
C TYR A 86 -14.70 3.71 -3.86
N ALA A 87 -14.94 3.38 -2.59
CA ALA A 87 -14.34 4.06 -1.46
C ALA A 87 -12.80 4.04 -1.58
N PRO A 88 -12.09 5.11 -1.18
CA PRO A 88 -10.63 5.19 -1.25
C PRO A 88 -9.88 3.99 -0.67
N ARG A 89 -10.42 3.40 0.42
CA ARG A 89 -9.84 2.22 1.07
C ARG A 89 -9.88 0.97 0.19
N ASN A 90 -10.96 0.79 -0.55
CA ASN A 90 -11.10 -0.33 -1.49
C ASN A 90 -10.25 -0.11 -2.75
N LEU A 91 -10.18 1.14 -3.24
CA LEU A 91 -9.25 1.52 -4.31
C LEU A 91 -7.79 1.28 -3.93
N GLU A 92 -7.40 1.60 -2.68
CA GLU A 92 -6.08 1.24 -2.15
C GLU A 92 -5.84 -0.27 -2.22
N GLY A 93 -6.78 -1.07 -1.72
CA GLY A 93 -6.71 -2.53 -1.74
C GLY A 93 -6.53 -3.10 -3.15
N ILE A 94 -7.33 -2.61 -4.11
CA ILE A 94 -7.23 -2.98 -5.53
C ILE A 94 -5.84 -2.65 -6.08
N ALA A 95 -5.37 -1.43 -5.86
CA ALA A 95 -4.07 -1.00 -6.36
C ALA A 95 -2.92 -1.82 -5.74
N ARG A 96 -2.96 -2.09 -4.44
CA ARG A 96 -1.95 -2.94 -3.77
C ARG A 96 -1.97 -4.37 -4.26
N ALA A 97 -3.15 -4.94 -4.52
CA ALA A 97 -3.25 -6.29 -5.08
C ALA A 97 -2.63 -6.38 -6.49
N LEU A 98 -2.57 -5.26 -7.23
CA LEU A 98 -1.89 -5.15 -8.52
C LEU A 98 -0.36 -4.96 -8.41
N ALA A 99 0.22 -4.92 -7.20
CA ALA A 99 1.66 -4.73 -6.98
C ALA A 99 2.49 -6.01 -7.21
N VAL A 100 2.23 -6.70 -8.32
CA VAL A 100 2.94 -7.91 -8.76
C VAL A 100 3.35 -7.78 -10.22
N LYS A 101 4.46 -8.40 -10.61
CA LYS A 101 5.04 -8.25 -11.96
C LYS A 101 4.05 -8.66 -13.07
N GLU A 102 3.23 -9.68 -12.82
CA GLU A 102 2.26 -10.23 -13.77
C GLU A 102 1.12 -9.24 -14.07
N ALA A 103 0.84 -8.30 -13.16
CA ALA A 103 -0.19 -7.30 -13.34
C ALA A 103 0.16 -6.27 -14.43
N ARG A 104 1.45 -6.18 -14.79
CA ARG A 104 1.96 -5.19 -15.76
C ARG A 104 1.18 -5.23 -17.08
N ALA A 105 0.90 -6.42 -17.60
CA ALA A 105 0.21 -6.60 -18.88
C ALA A 105 -1.22 -6.04 -18.88
N PHE A 106 -1.82 -5.84 -17.70
CA PHE A 106 -3.21 -5.42 -17.55
C PHE A 106 -3.36 -3.99 -17.03
N ALA A 107 -2.46 -3.55 -16.15
CA ALA A 107 -2.68 -2.36 -15.34
C ALA A 107 -1.61 -1.27 -15.48
N TRP A 108 -0.46 -1.54 -16.11
CA TRP A 108 0.67 -0.60 -16.09
C TRP A 108 0.33 0.79 -16.62
N GLU A 109 -0.18 0.88 -17.85
CA GLU A 109 -0.50 2.17 -18.48
C GLU A 109 -1.60 2.91 -17.70
N LYS A 110 -2.65 2.20 -17.28
CA LYS A 110 -3.74 2.78 -16.47
C LYS A 110 -3.24 3.35 -15.14
N VAL A 111 -2.42 2.59 -14.40
CA VAL A 111 -1.85 3.06 -13.12
C VAL A 111 -0.93 4.26 -13.36
N TRP A 112 -0.10 4.21 -14.42
CA TRP A 112 0.79 5.32 -14.78
C TRP A 112 -0.01 6.60 -15.06
N GLU A 113 -1.04 6.53 -15.90
CA GLU A 113 -1.92 7.66 -16.21
C GLU A 113 -2.62 8.23 -14.97
N LEU A 114 -3.12 7.37 -14.08
CA LEU A 114 -3.72 7.81 -12.82
C LEU A 114 -2.71 8.59 -11.97
N VAL A 115 -1.48 8.09 -11.83
CA VAL A 115 -0.44 8.76 -11.04
C VAL A 115 -0.01 10.08 -11.68
N THR A 116 0.18 10.14 -13.01
CA THR A 116 0.72 11.35 -13.65
C THR A 116 -0.33 12.42 -13.91
N ASN A 117 -1.60 12.06 -14.09
CA ASN A 117 -2.63 12.99 -14.55
C ASN A 117 -3.64 13.38 -13.48
N ARG A 118 -3.81 12.57 -12.42
CA ARG A 118 -4.83 12.79 -11.38
C ARG A 118 -4.25 13.18 -10.03
N TRP A 119 -2.93 13.35 -9.94
CA TRP A 119 -2.30 13.84 -8.73
C TRP A 119 -2.40 15.37 -8.63
N PRO A 120 -2.77 15.97 -7.48
CA PRO A 120 -2.98 15.39 -6.16
C PRO A 120 -4.46 15.09 -5.80
N GLU A 121 -5.37 15.10 -6.76
CA GLU A 121 -6.83 14.98 -6.55
C GLU A 121 -7.24 13.62 -5.95
N LEU A 122 -6.41 12.60 -6.14
CA LEU A 122 -6.62 11.26 -5.59
C LEU A 122 -6.49 11.25 -4.07
N ALA A 123 -7.33 10.46 -3.40
CA ALA A 123 -7.24 10.23 -1.97
C ALA A 123 -5.87 9.65 -1.57
N GLU A 124 -5.37 10.01 -0.39
CA GLU A 124 -4.03 9.64 0.08
C GLU A 124 -3.76 8.13 0.11
N ASP A 125 -4.67 7.34 0.67
CA ASP A 125 -4.56 5.88 0.71
C ASP A 125 -4.46 5.28 -0.70
N PHE A 126 -5.30 5.78 -1.62
CA PHE A 126 -5.28 5.31 -3.00
C PHE A 126 -3.97 5.67 -3.72
N ARG A 127 -3.44 6.88 -3.48
CA ARG A 127 -2.14 7.33 -3.98
C ARG A 127 -1.00 6.40 -3.54
N ALA A 128 -0.98 5.99 -2.27
CA ALA A 128 -0.02 5.03 -1.76
C ALA A 128 -0.19 3.65 -2.42
N GLY A 129 -1.43 3.20 -2.61
CA GLY A 129 -1.75 1.96 -3.35
C GLY A 129 -1.21 1.98 -4.79
N LEU A 130 -1.42 3.06 -5.54
CA LEU A 130 -0.93 3.20 -6.91
C LEU A 130 0.60 3.22 -7.02
N MET A 131 1.28 3.92 -6.11
CA MET A 131 2.74 3.91 -6.05
C MET A 131 3.29 2.51 -5.71
N THR A 132 2.59 1.77 -4.84
CA THR A 132 2.91 0.35 -4.57
C THR A 132 2.74 -0.51 -5.82
N ALA A 133 1.65 -0.30 -6.57
CA ALA A 133 1.39 -1.01 -7.83
C ALA A 133 2.49 -0.76 -8.86
N LEU A 134 2.87 0.51 -9.09
CA LEU A 134 3.98 0.86 -9.99
C LEU A 134 5.29 0.22 -9.53
N SER A 135 5.61 0.27 -8.24
CA SER A 135 6.81 -0.34 -7.67
C SER A 135 6.88 -1.85 -7.96
N GLY A 136 5.75 -2.57 -7.81
CA GLY A 136 5.66 -4.02 -8.03
C GLY A 136 5.68 -4.44 -9.50
N MET A 137 5.11 -3.63 -10.39
CA MET A 137 5.07 -3.90 -11.84
C MET A 137 6.31 -3.41 -12.61
N ALA A 138 7.13 -2.56 -12.00
CA ALA A 138 8.28 -1.95 -12.67
C ALA A 138 9.35 -2.97 -13.06
N THR A 139 9.89 -2.78 -14.26
CA THR A 139 11.00 -3.55 -14.83
C THR A 139 12.28 -2.70 -14.84
N ALA A 140 13.41 -3.30 -15.24
CA ALA A 140 14.69 -2.57 -15.37
C ALA A 140 14.62 -1.41 -16.38
N ASP A 141 13.76 -1.53 -17.40
CA ASP A 141 13.57 -0.52 -18.44
C ASP A 141 12.77 0.68 -17.95
N ASP A 142 12.00 0.52 -16.86
CA ASP A 142 11.23 1.61 -16.26
C ASP A 142 12.06 2.46 -15.30
N LEU A 143 13.36 2.18 -15.13
CA LEU A 143 14.21 2.95 -14.23
C LEU A 143 14.14 4.47 -14.47
N PRO A 144 14.15 5.00 -15.71
CA PRO A 144 13.98 6.44 -15.93
C PRO A 144 12.65 6.98 -15.38
N LYS A 145 11.56 6.22 -15.53
CA LYS A 145 10.24 6.56 -14.97
C LYS A 145 10.26 6.54 -13.44
N MET A 146 10.92 5.55 -12.85
CA MET A 146 11.06 5.46 -11.39
C MET A 146 11.88 6.64 -10.83
N ILE A 147 12.95 7.03 -11.53
CA ILE A 147 13.74 8.22 -11.19
C ILE A 147 12.87 9.48 -11.29
N SER A 148 12.07 9.65 -12.35
CA SER A 148 11.21 10.84 -12.47
C SER A 148 10.19 10.95 -11.33
N LEU A 149 9.61 9.83 -10.90
CA LEU A 149 8.64 9.83 -9.79
C LEU A 149 9.30 10.15 -8.45
N ILE A 150 10.45 9.54 -8.13
CA ILE A 150 11.08 9.72 -6.83
C ILE A 150 11.70 11.12 -6.65
N THR A 151 12.09 11.78 -7.75
CA THR A 151 12.64 13.14 -7.70
C THR A 151 11.57 14.23 -7.64
N ASP A 152 10.35 13.95 -8.11
CA ASP A 152 9.28 14.95 -8.17
C ASP A 152 8.52 15.04 -6.84
N ARG A 153 8.84 16.09 -6.06
CA ARG A 153 8.27 16.32 -4.73
C ARG A 153 6.76 16.49 -4.68
N ARG A 154 6.08 16.71 -5.82
CA ARG A 154 4.61 16.75 -5.86
C ARG A 154 3.99 15.44 -5.35
N TYR A 155 4.69 14.32 -5.54
CA TYR A 155 4.25 13.00 -5.06
C TYR A 155 4.44 12.77 -3.55
N GLY A 156 5.03 13.74 -2.84
CA GLY A 156 5.12 13.74 -1.38
C GLY A 156 5.78 12.48 -0.78
N PRO A 157 5.35 12.03 0.41
CA PRO A 157 5.95 10.89 1.10
C PRO A 157 5.77 9.54 0.37
N SER A 158 4.77 9.39 -0.50
CA SER A 158 4.53 8.14 -1.23
C SER A 158 5.69 7.74 -2.15
N ARG A 159 6.58 8.69 -2.50
CA ARG A 159 7.85 8.45 -3.21
C ARG A 159 8.74 7.40 -2.54
N VAL A 160 8.61 7.21 -1.23
CA VAL A 160 9.36 6.21 -0.46
C VAL A 160 9.18 4.79 -1.01
N LEU A 161 8.01 4.49 -1.60
CA LEU A 161 7.68 3.19 -2.15
C LEU A 161 8.53 2.82 -3.37
N ILE A 162 9.11 3.82 -4.06
CA ILE A 162 9.94 3.65 -5.26
C ILE A 162 11.43 3.46 -4.93
N VAL A 163 11.86 3.80 -3.70
CA VAL A 163 13.28 3.70 -3.30
C VAL A 163 13.84 2.30 -3.57
N SER A 164 13.04 1.27 -3.28
CA SER A 164 13.43 -0.13 -3.49
C SER A 164 13.76 -0.47 -4.94
N ASN A 165 13.11 0.18 -5.93
CA ASN A 165 13.37 -0.05 -7.35
C ASN A 165 14.75 0.45 -7.74
N LEU A 166 15.16 1.61 -7.21
CA LEU A 166 16.49 2.18 -7.46
C LEU A 166 17.58 1.38 -6.72
N THR A 167 17.34 0.99 -5.46
CA THR A 167 18.32 0.21 -4.68
C THR A 167 18.65 -1.14 -5.34
N ARG A 168 17.64 -1.81 -5.94
CA ARG A 168 17.84 -3.09 -6.63
C ARG A 168 18.54 -2.96 -7.98
N SER A 169 18.62 -1.75 -8.54
CA SER A 169 19.23 -1.51 -9.84
C SER A 169 20.76 -1.43 -9.74
N ARG A 170 21.45 -2.05 -10.70
CA ARG A 170 22.93 -1.97 -10.85
C ARG A 170 23.38 -0.78 -11.69
N ARG A 171 22.44 -0.01 -12.25
CA ARG A 171 22.73 1.11 -13.15
C ARG A 171 23.24 2.32 -12.37
N LYS A 172 24.24 3.03 -12.92
CA LYS A 172 24.92 4.15 -12.23
C LYS A 172 23.96 5.29 -11.89
N GLU A 173 23.03 5.57 -12.79
CA GLU A 173 21.99 6.59 -12.63
C GLU A 173 21.05 6.31 -11.44
N ALA A 174 20.77 5.04 -11.12
CA ALA A 174 19.96 4.70 -9.94
C ALA A 174 20.70 5.06 -8.64
N ARG A 175 21.99 4.70 -8.57
CA ARG A 175 22.84 5.05 -7.43
C ARG A 175 22.99 6.56 -7.30
N GLN A 176 23.20 7.27 -8.40
CA GLN A 176 23.33 8.73 -8.40
C GLN A 176 22.06 9.38 -7.85
N ALA A 177 20.88 9.01 -8.36
CA ALA A 177 19.60 9.54 -7.88
C ALA A 177 19.39 9.31 -6.37
N LEU A 178 19.78 8.14 -5.83
CA LEU A 178 19.71 7.88 -4.39
C LEU A 178 20.66 8.77 -3.58
N LEU A 179 21.87 9.03 -4.09
CA LEU A 179 22.84 9.92 -3.44
C LEU A 179 22.36 11.38 -3.45
N ASP A 180 21.76 11.82 -4.55
CA ASP A 180 21.19 13.16 -4.68
C ASP A 180 20.02 13.38 -3.72
N LEU A 181 19.23 12.33 -3.48
CA LEU A 181 18.06 12.35 -2.58
C LEU A 181 18.38 11.97 -1.13
N LYS A 182 19.65 11.72 -0.76
CA LYS A 182 20.03 11.19 0.57
C LYS A 182 19.61 12.07 1.75
N THR A 183 19.42 13.37 1.52
CA THR A 183 18.97 14.35 2.51
C THR A 183 17.53 14.83 2.27
N ASP A 184 16.79 14.20 1.35
CA ASP A 184 15.38 14.53 1.15
C ASP A 184 14.59 14.19 2.42
N PRO A 185 13.80 15.12 2.99
CA PRO A 185 13.18 14.92 4.29
C PRO A 185 12.22 13.73 4.35
N ASP A 186 11.58 13.39 3.22
CA ASP A 186 10.65 12.27 3.12
C ASP A 186 11.37 10.93 2.94
N LEU A 187 12.56 10.95 2.34
CA LEU A 187 13.24 9.74 1.85
C LEU A 187 14.52 9.38 2.62
N GLN A 188 15.12 10.33 3.33
CA GLN A 188 16.43 10.18 3.97
C GLN A 188 16.54 8.93 4.86
N LYS A 189 15.49 8.61 5.62
CA LYS A 189 15.49 7.44 6.54
C LYS A 189 15.56 6.13 5.75
N GLU A 190 14.73 6.01 4.72
CA GLU A 190 14.66 4.81 3.89
C GLU A 190 15.91 4.64 3.03
N ILE A 191 16.39 5.73 2.41
CA ILE A 191 17.62 5.72 1.62
C ILE A 191 18.82 5.34 2.50
N ALA A 192 18.96 5.94 3.69
CA ALA A 192 20.04 5.61 4.61
C ALA A 192 19.99 4.14 5.06
N TYR A 193 18.80 3.61 5.35
CA TYR A 193 18.62 2.20 5.71
C TYR A 193 19.05 1.26 4.57
N ARG A 194 18.60 1.53 3.34
CA ARG A 194 18.89 0.69 2.18
C ARG A 194 20.34 0.74 1.74
N LEU A 195 20.98 1.91 1.79
CA LEU A 195 22.41 2.03 1.44
C LEU A 195 23.32 1.32 2.45
N LYS A 196 22.93 1.21 3.72
CA LYS A 196 23.67 0.44 4.73
C LYS A 196 23.54 -1.08 4.54
N THR A 197 22.40 -1.55 4.05
CA THR A 197 22.08 -2.98 3.91
C THR A 197 22.42 -3.56 2.54
N SER A 198 22.82 -2.72 1.58
CA SER A 198 23.20 -3.13 0.21
C SER A 198 24.71 -3.35 0.03
N ILE A 199 25.46 -3.53 1.13
CA ILE A 199 26.90 -3.85 1.17
C ILE A 199 27.05 -5.33 1.50
#